data_AF-A0A251VJQ9-F1
#
_entry.id   AF-A0A251VJQ9-F1
#
_cell.length_a   1.000
_cell.length_b   1.000
_cell.length_c   1.000
_cell.angle_alpha   90.00
_cell.angle_beta   90.00
_cell.angle_gamma   90.00
#
_symmetry.space_group_name_H-M   'P 1'
#
loop_
_entity.id
_entity.type
_entity.pdbx_description
1 polymer ?
#
loop_
_entity_poly.entity_id
_entity_poly.type
_entity_poly.pdbx_seq_one_letter_code
_entity_poly.pdbx_strand_id
1 'polypeptide(L)'
;MDGFLKSSVYLYMDVLKEDIEVVEPLPPELMSKKPHLKAPISWSKEIQELGKKLIDRLRSRGEPYIALHLRYEKDMLAFTGCSHNLTVDEAEELRAMRYGVKHWKEKEINSKERRQQGGCPMSPREAAFFLKALGYPPTAQIYIVAGEIYGDTSMDAFQKEYSNVFSHTTLMTQEELDSFKQYQNRLAAVDHIVALESDVFVYTYDGNMAKVVQGHRKFEGFRKTISPNRQQFVNLIDRLDNGAITWDTFSSQAKSNHMDRLGAPHERKVRDSPRVEENFYANPYPGCICSNSPQLLHLLAWHLGRPGCHLCCYLWLCCPCPCHCWWWWCN
;
A
#
# COMPACT_ATOMS: atom_id res chain seq x y z
N MET A 1 -18.57 8.74 -26.36
CA MET A 1 -17.30 8.18 -25.82
C MET A 1 -17.61 7.02 -24.88
N ASP A 2 -18.34 6.02 -25.37
CA ASP A 2 -19.01 4.99 -24.55
C ASP A 2 -18.68 3.55 -25.03
N GLY A 3 -17.57 3.41 -25.79
CA GLY A 3 -17.21 2.18 -26.51
C GLY A 3 -15.97 1.45 -25.99
N PHE A 4 -15.03 2.14 -25.34
CA PHE A 4 -13.77 1.53 -24.91
C PHE A 4 -13.81 0.92 -23.50
N LEU A 5 -14.70 1.43 -22.62
CA LEU A 5 -14.92 0.88 -21.28
C LEU A 5 -15.80 -0.38 -21.30
N LYS A 6 -16.61 -0.58 -22.36
CA LYS A 6 -17.41 -1.80 -22.58
C LYS A 6 -16.53 -3.05 -22.76
N SER A 7 -15.40 -2.96 -23.47
CA SER A 7 -14.62 -4.16 -23.82
C SER A 7 -13.99 -4.83 -22.60
N SER A 8 -13.60 -4.07 -21.59
CA SER A 8 -12.79 -4.52 -20.44
C SER A 8 -13.59 -5.10 -19.27
N VAL A 9 -14.87 -5.43 -19.41
CA VAL A 9 -15.61 -6.15 -18.37
C VAL A 9 -16.26 -7.36 -19.00
N TYR A 10 -16.82 -7.18 -20.20
CA TYR A 10 -17.30 -8.29 -21.01
C TYR A 10 -16.17 -9.25 -21.37
N LEU A 11 -14.96 -8.77 -21.74
CA LEU A 11 -13.80 -9.65 -21.94
C LEU A 11 -13.40 -10.41 -20.66
N TYR A 12 -13.73 -9.89 -19.47
CA TYR A 12 -13.43 -10.57 -18.19
C TYR A 12 -14.41 -11.66 -17.87
N MET A 13 -15.69 -11.30 -17.93
CA MET A 13 -16.81 -12.20 -17.67
C MET A 13 -16.76 -13.33 -18.69
N ASP A 14 -16.34 -13.07 -19.92
CA ASP A 14 -16.16 -14.06 -20.96
C ASP A 14 -14.93 -14.97 -20.75
N VAL A 15 -13.89 -14.48 -20.06
CA VAL A 15 -12.72 -15.29 -19.63
C VAL A 15 -13.05 -16.20 -18.44
N LEU A 16 -13.87 -15.72 -17.50
CA LEU A 16 -14.25 -16.48 -16.30
C LEU A 16 -15.60 -17.19 -16.42
N LYS A 17 -16.32 -17.09 -17.54
CA LYS A 17 -17.68 -17.66 -17.68
C LYS A 17 -17.75 -19.17 -17.42
N GLU A 18 -16.62 -19.85 -17.56
CA GLU A 18 -16.50 -21.28 -17.30
C GLU A 18 -16.19 -21.57 -15.82
N ASP A 19 -15.68 -20.58 -15.07
CA ASP A 19 -15.23 -20.70 -13.67
C ASP A 19 -16.17 -20.00 -12.66
N ILE A 20 -17.03 -19.07 -13.09
CA ILE A 20 -17.93 -18.30 -12.21
C ILE A 20 -19.36 -18.27 -12.74
N GLU A 21 -20.32 -18.39 -11.82
CA GLU A 21 -21.74 -18.15 -12.08
C GLU A 21 -22.13 -16.79 -11.48
N VAL A 22 -22.61 -15.87 -12.33
CA VAL A 22 -23.08 -14.54 -11.89
C VAL A 22 -24.58 -14.59 -11.71
N VAL A 23 -25.03 -14.47 -10.46
CA VAL A 23 -26.45 -14.49 -10.08
C VAL A 23 -26.93 -13.11 -9.66
N GLU A 24 -28.18 -12.73 -10.01
CA GLU A 24 -28.76 -11.44 -9.64
C GLU A 24 -29.26 -11.44 -8.16
N PRO A 25 -30.03 -12.45 -7.71
CA PRO A 25 -30.19 -12.75 -6.29
C PRO A 25 -29.38 -14.00 -5.88
N LEU A 26 -28.92 -14.04 -4.62
CA LEU A 26 -28.33 -15.25 -4.05
C LEU A 26 -29.37 -16.39 -4.03
N PRO A 27 -29.11 -17.55 -4.66
CA PRO A 27 -30.03 -18.68 -4.64
C PRO A 27 -30.47 -19.07 -3.23
N PRO A 28 -31.75 -19.44 -3.01
CA PRO A 28 -32.25 -19.82 -1.69
C PRO A 28 -31.46 -20.95 -1.02
N GLU A 29 -30.90 -21.89 -1.78
CA GLU A 29 -30.09 -22.98 -1.20
C GLU A 29 -28.75 -22.50 -0.61
N LEU A 30 -28.30 -21.30 -0.97
CA LEU A 30 -27.05 -20.71 -0.50
C LEU A 30 -27.25 -19.75 0.68
N MET A 31 -28.49 -19.31 0.93
CA MET A 31 -28.80 -18.43 2.06
C MET A 31 -28.54 -19.07 3.43
N SER A 32 -28.60 -20.40 3.51
CA SER A 32 -28.36 -21.17 4.75
C SER A 32 -26.90 -21.61 4.92
N LYS A 33 -26.06 -21.47 3.88
CA LYS A 33 -24.66 -21.89 3.94
C LYS A 33 -23.83 -20.86 4.70
N LYS A 34 -23.12 -21.33 5.72
CA LYS A 34 -22.19 -20.48 6.46
C LYS A 34 -20.94 -20.20 5.62
N PRO A 35 -20.45 -18.96 5.59
CA PRO A 35 -19.37 -18.56 4.68
C PRO A 35 -18.03 -18.98 5.26
N HIS A 36 -17.08 -19.32 4.38
CA HIS A 36 -15.69 -19.37 4.81
C HIS A 36 -15.13 -17.95 4.89
N LEU A 37 -14.74 -17.55 6.10
CA LEU A 37 -14.04 -16.29 6.33
C LEU A 37 -12.61 -16.45 5.79
N LYS A 38 -12.34 -15.89 4.62
CA LYS A 38 -11.01 -15.86 4.01
C LYS A 38 -10.54 -14.42 3.87
N ALA A 39 -9.25 -14.21 4.09
CA ALA A 39 -8.59 -12.95 3.80
C ALA A 39 -8.77 -12.58 2.32
N PRO A 40 -8.87 -11.27 1.99
CA PRO A 40 -9.06 -10.79 0.63
C PRO A 40 -7.90 -11.15 -0.32
N ILE A 41 -6.75 -11.56 0.20
CA ILE A 41 -5.62 -12.07 -0.56
C ILE A 41 -5.01 -13.25 0.18
N SER A 42 -4.70 -14.32 -0.56
CA SER A 42 -3.92 -15.45 -0.07
C SER A 42 -2.77 -15.73 -1.02
N TRP A 43 -1.68 -16.29 -0.48
CA TRP A 43 -0.46 -16.61 -1.21
C TRP A 43 -0.23 -18.12 -1.20
N SER A 44 0.66 -18.61 -2.06
CA SER A 44 1.03 -20.02 -2.04
C SER A 44 1.61 -20.41 -0.67
N LYS A 45 1.52 -21.70 -0.34
CA LYS A 45 1.96 -22.21 0.96
C LYS A 45 3.42 -21.87 1.23
N GLU A 46 4.27 -21.95 0.22
CA GLU A 46 5.70 -21.65 0.31
C GLU A 46 5.96 -20.17 0.67
N ILE A 47 5.20 -19.25 0.06
CA ILE A 47 5.28 -17.81 0.35
C ILE A 47 4.79 -17.53 1.78
N GLN A 48 3.70 -18.19 2.19
CA GLN A 48 3.14 -18.05 3.53
C GLN A 48 4.11 -18.54 4.61
N GLU A 49 4.71 -19.71 4.41
CA GLU A 49 5.70 -20.28 5.32
C GLU A 49 6.93 -19.38 5.44
N LEU A 50 7.44 -18.85 4.33
CA LEU A 50 8.58 -17.93 4.35
C LEU A 50 8.24 -16.60 5.03
N GLY A 51 7.09 -16.01 4.71
CA GLY A 51 6.60 -14.79 5.37
C GLY A 51 6.48 -14.98 6.88
N LYS A 52 5.91 -16.12 7.32
CA LYS A 52 5.81 -16.47 8.74
C LYS A 52 7.20 -16.58 9.40
N LYS A 53 8.17 -17.24 8.75
CA LYS A 53 9.54 -17.31 9.27
C LYS A 53 10.16 -15.92 9.47
N LEU A 54 9.97 -14.99 8.53
CA LEU A 54 10.50 -13.63 8.67
C LEU A 54 9.83 -12.87 9.83
N ILE A 55 8.51 -13.03 9.97
CA ILE A 55 7.76 -12.47 11.11
C ILE A 55 8.30 -13.06 12.42
N ASP A 56 8.47 -14.38 12.52
CA ASP A 56 9.00 -15.04 13.72
C ASP A 56 10.41 -14.54 14.07
N ARG A 57 11.27 -14.29 13.07
CA ARG A 57 12.61 -13.71 13.25
C ARG A 57 12.58 -12.26 13.77
N LEU A 58 11.60 -11.45 13.34
CA LEU A 58 11.40 -10.09 13.86
C LEU A 58 10.83 -10.10 15.28
N ARG A 59 9.87 -10.99 15.54
CA ARG A 59 9.16 -11.10 16.82
C ARG A 59 10.01 -11.74 17.91
N SER A 60 10.91 -12.66 17.57
CA SER A 60 11.83 -13.30 18.53
C SER A 60 12.78 -12.31 19.22
N ARG A 61 12.94 -11.11 18.65
CA ARG A 61 13.70 -10.00 19.24
C ARG A 61 12.96 -9.29 20.38
N GLY A 62 11.70 -9.64 20.64
CA GLY A 62 10.95 -9.20 21.82
C GLY A 62 10.26 -7.84 21.71
N GLU A 63 10.39 -7.14 20.58
CA GLU A 63 9.87 -5.78 20.39
C GLU A 63 8.88 -5.72 19.21
N PRO A 64 7.94 -4.76 19.20
CA PRO A 64 7.12 -4.48 18.03
C PRO A 64 7.98 -3.99 16.86
N TYR A 65 7.47 -4.14 15.64
CA TYR A 65 8.13 -3.66 14.43
C TYR A 65 7.23 -2.83 13.53
N ILE A 66 7.86 -1.90 12.83
CA ILE A 66 7.25 -1.03 11.83
C ILE A 66 7.56 -1.62 10.46
N ALA A 67 6.55 -1.89 9.65
CA ALA A 67 6.74 -2.13 8.23
C ALA A 67 6.68 -0.79 7.47
N LEU A 68 7.82 -0.35 6.94
CA LEU A 68 7.95 0.88 6.19
C LEU A 68 8.01 0.58 4.69
N HIS A 69 6.92 0.86 3.98
CA HIS A 69 6.90 0.83 2.52
C HIS A 69 7.55 2.09 1.96
N LEU A 70 8.85 1.97 1.68
CA LEU A 70 9.72 3.02 1.17
C LEU A 70 9.81 2.92 -0.36
N ARG A 71 8.90 3.62 -1.07
CA ARG A 71 8.81 3.58 -2.53
C ARG A 71 9.88 4.43 -3.24
N TYR A 72 11.13 4.29 -2.80
CA TYR A 72 12.28 5.05 -3.30
C TYR A 72 13.09 4.21 -4.31
N GLU A 73 12.38 3.55 -5.23
CA GLU A 73 12.93 2.66 -6.26
C GLU A 73 13.23 3.46 -7.54
N LYS A 74 14.23 3.02 -8.30
CA LYS A 74 14.75 3.74 -9.47
C LYS A 74 13.69 4.05 -10.52
N ASP A 75 12.83 3.09 -10.85
CA ASP A 75 11.73 3.24 -11.80
C ASP A 75 10.71 4.28 -11.33
N MET A 76 10.38 4.28 -10.04
CA MET A 76 9.44 5.22 -9.44
C MET A 76 10.01 6.65 -9.43
N LEU A 77 11.29 6.81 -9.07
CA LEU A 77 11.93 8.12 -9.07
C LEU A 77 12.09 8.68 -10.48
N ALA A 78 12.44 7.83 -11.46
CA ALA A 78 12.47 8.21 -12.87
C ALA A 78 11.07 8.64 -13.34
N PHE A 79 10.03 7.85 -13.06
CA PHE A 79 8.65 8.15 -13.46
C PHE A 79 8.13 9.46 -12.87
N THR A 80 8.31 9.66 -11.56
CA THR A 80 7.84 10.86 -10.85
C THR A 80 8.71 12.08 -11.09
N GLY A 81 9.93 11.87 -11.56
CA GLY A 81 10.92 12.92 -11.81
C GLY A 81 11.49 13.53 -10.55
N CYS A 82 11.63 12.72 -9.51
CA CYS A 82 12.07 13.13 -8.19
C CYS A 82 13.53 12.76 -7.99
N SER A 83 14.40 13.76 -7.81
CA SER A 83 15.85 13.58 -7.63
C SER A 83 16.41 14.37 -6.43
N HIS A 84 15.56 14.75 -5.48
CA HIS A 84 16.01 15.41 -4.26
C HIS A 84 16.91 14.49 -3.42
N ASN A 85 18.04 15.02 -2.93
CA ASN A 85 19.10 14.31 -2.22
C ASN A 85 19.85 13.24 -3.04
N LEU A 86 19.72 13.27 -4.36
CA LEU A 86 20.55 12.50 -5.27
C LEU A 86 21.67 13.37 -5.84
N THR A 87 22.74 12.71 -6.29
CA THR A 87 23.82 13.34 -7.05
C THR A 87 23.34 13.78 -8.43
N VAL A 88 24.13 14.63 -9.09
CA VAL A 88 23.84 15.08 -10.46
C VAL A 88 23.81 13.88 -11.42
N ASP A 89 24.73 12.94 -11.27
CA ASP A 89 24.83 11.77 -12.16
C ASP A 89 23.63 10.82 -11.97
N GLU A 90 23.22 10.55 -10.73
CA GLU A 90 22.00 9.78 -10.44
C GLU A 90 20.74 10.48 -11.00
N ALA A 91 20.65 11.81 -10.85
CA ALA A 91 19.53 12.58 -11.39
C ALA A 91 19.47 12.51 -12.93
N GLU A 92 20.61 12.58 -13.61
CA GLU A 92 20.68 12.43 -15.07
C GLU A 92 20.39 11.01 -15.53
N GLU A 93 20.79 9.99 -14.76
CA GLU A 93 20.42 8.60 -15.04
C GLU A 93 18.89 8.40 -14.99
N LEU A 94 18.25 8.89 -13.92
CA LEU A 94 16.78 8.86 -13.79
C LEU A 94 16.09 9.61 -14.92
N ARG A 95 16.66 10.76 -15.33
CA ARG A 95 16.18 11.53 -16.47
C ARG A 95 16.27 10.70 -17.75
N ALA A 96 17.44 10.13 -18.06
CA ALA A 96 17.65 9.32 -19.26
C ALA A 96 16.68 8.13 -19.32
N MET A 97 16.50 7.43 -18.20
CA MET A 97 15.50 6.35 -18.07
C MET A 97 14.09 6.86 -18.39
N ARG A 98 13.66 7.97 -17.80
CA ARG A 98 12.33 8.55 -18.05
C ARG A 98 12.11 8.84 -19.53
N TYR A 99 13.09 9.39 -20.24
CA TYR A 99 12.99 9.65 -21.68
C TYR A 99 12.99 8.36 -22.51
N GLY A 100 13.70 7.32 -22.09
CA GLY A 100 13.73 6.02 -22.76
C GLY A 100 12.39 5.26 -22.75
N VAL A 101 11.55 5.46 -21.73
CA VAL A 101 10.26 4.75 -21.61
C VAL A 101 9.16 5.42 -22.46
N LYS A 102 8.91 4.91 -23.67
CA LYS A 102 8.00 5.54 -24.66
C LYS A 102 6.59 5.86 -24.16
N HIS A 103 6.00 5.03 -23.29
CA HIS A 103 4.60 5.19 -22.86
C HIS A 103 4.40 6.18 -21.71
N TRP A 104 5.49 6.67 -21.07
CA TRP A 104 5.40 7.73 -20.07
C TRP A 104 5.26 9.09 -20.77
N LYS A 105 4.10 9.74 -20.62
CA LYS A 105 3.76 10.94 -21.38
C LYS A 105 4.49 12.19 -20.89
N GLU A 106 4.65 12.33 -19.58
CA GLU A 106 5.30 13.48 -18.97
C GLU A 106 6.82 13.25 -18.90
N LYS A 107 7.59 14.08 -19.60
CA LYS A 107 9.06 13.93 -19.71
C LYS A 107 9.83 15.07 -19.05
N GLU A 108 9.28 16.27 -19.07
CA GLU A 108 9.86 17.45 -18.46
C GLU A 108 9.16 17.70 -17.13
N ILE A 109 9.88 17.45 -16.04
CA ILE A 109 9.34 17.55 -14.68
C ILE A 109 10.32 18.35 -13.83
N ASN A 110 9.82 19.40 -13.18
CA ASN A 110 10.57 20.11 -12.15
C ASN A 110 10.53 19.30 -10.85
N SER A 111 11.63 18.62 -10.52
CA SER A 111 11.72 17.76 -9.33
C SER A 111 11.40 18.51 -8.03
N LYS A 112 11.85 19.77 -7.90
CA LYS A 112 11.68 20.55 -6.67
C LYS A 112 10.21 20.90 -6.47
N GLU A 113 9.57 21.40 -7.52
CA GLU A 113 8.15 21.75 -7.49
C GLU A 113 7.28 20.52 -7.24
N ARG A 114 7.55 19.38 -7.91
CA ARG A 114 6.86 18.10 -7.69
C ARG A 114 6.96 17.66 -6.23
N ARG A 115 8.15 17.74 -5.63
CA ARG A 115 8.37 17.41 -4.22
C ARG A 115 7.58 18.33 -3.30
N GLN A 116 7.62 19.65 -3.54
CA GLN A 116 6.87 20.65 -2.76
C GLN A 116 5.36 20.48 -2.85
N GLN A 117 4.84 19.87 -3.92
CA GLN A 117 3.42 19.51 -4.07
C GLN A 117 3.08 18.14 -3.46
N GLY A 118 4.04 17.43 -2.85
CA GLY A 118 3.85 16.09 -2.29
C GLY A 118 3.75 14.96 -3.34
N GLY A 119 4.16 15.25 -4.59
CA GLY A 119 4.12 14.32 -5.72
C GLY A 119 5.31 13.36 -5.81
N CYS A 120 6.27 13.46 -4.88
CA CYS A 120 7.41 12.56 -4.81
C CYS A 120 7.24 11.51 -3.70
N PRO A 121 7.79 10.30 -3.85
CA PRO A 121 8.09 9.44 -2.72
C PRO A 121 8.99 10.16 -1.72
N MET A 122 8.79 9.93 -0.43
CA MET A 122 9.73 10.45 0.57
C MET A 122 11.08 9.76 0.41
N SER A 123 12.16 10.54 0.48
CA SER A 123 13.52 10.03 0.60
C SER A 123 13.71 9.25 1.91
N PRO A 124 14.72 8.37 2.00
CA PRO A 124 15.01 7.68 3.26
C PRO A 124 15.25 8.67 4.42
N ARG A 125 15.97 9.77 4.20
CA ARG A 125 16.12 10.83 5.21
C ARG A 125 14.79 11.38 5.71
N GLU A 126 13.90 11.74 4.80
CA GLU A 126 12.57 12.26 5.14
C GLU A 126 11.74 11.22 5.91
N ALA A 127 11.78 9.96 5.49
CA ALA A 127 11.09 8.87 6.16
C ALA A 127 11.60 8.65 7.60
N ALA A 128 12.92 8.69 7.80
CA ALA A 128 13.52 8.58 9.13
C ALA A 128 13.11 9.75 10.03
N PHE A 129 13.20 10.99 9.53
CA PHE A 129 12.80 12.18 10.27
C PHE A 129 11.30 12.18 10.58
N PHE A 130 10.48 11.65 9.68
CA PHE A 130 9.05 11.48 9.93
C PHE A 130 8.79 10.53 11.09
N LEU A 131 9.39 9.33 11.09
CA LEU A 131 9.23 8.37 12.20
C LEU A 131 9.74 8.95 13.52
N LYS A 132 10.90 9.63 13.49
CA LYS A 132 11.50 10.27 14.67
C LYS A 132 10.60 11.39 15.20
N ALA A 133 10.03 12.20 14.32
CA ALA A 133 9.08 13.24 14.67
C ALA A 133 7.80 12.70 15.30
N LEU A 134 7.33 11.52 14.87
CA LEU A 134 6.19 10.82 15.49
C LEU A 134 6.54 10.22 16.87
N GLY A 135 7.82 10.13 17.22
CA GLY A 135 8.29 9.66 18.52
C GLY A 135 8.73 8.20 18.55
N TYR A 136 8.96 7.56 17.39
CA TYR A 136 9.54 6.21 17.37
C TYR A 136 11.02 6.27 17.79
N PRO A 137 11.45 5.49 18.80
CA PRO A 137 12.80 5.55 19.34
C PRO A 137 13.83 5.02 18.34
N PRO A 138 15.11 5.42 18.42
CA PRO A 138 16.18 4.92 17.54
C PRO A 138 16.34 3.39 17.54
N THR A 139 15.89 2.72 18.59
CA THR A 139 15.91 1.26 18.76
C THR A 139 14.73 0.55 18.09
N ALA A 140 13.75 1.28 17.54
CA ALA A 140 12.59 0.68 16.89
C ALA A 140 13.01 -0.28 15.76
N GLN A 141 12.37 -1.45 15.70
CA GLN A 141 12.59 -2.40 14.61
C GLN A 141 11.85 -1.91 13.36
N ILE A 142 12.58 -1.73 12.26
CA ILE A 142 12.00 -1.26 11.00
C ILE A 142 12.27 -2.32 9.92
N TYR A 143 11.20 -2.83 9.34
CA TYR A 143 11.25 -3.69 8.16
C TYR A 143 10.92 -2.85 6.92
N ILE A 144 11.87 -2.73 6.00
CA ILE A 144 11.71 -2.03 4.73
C ILE A 144 10.96 -2.94 3.75
N VAL A 145 9.77 -2.48 3.37
CA VAL A 145 8.88 -3.10 2.38
C VAL A 145 9.10 -2.41 1.04
N ALA A 146 10.16 -2.79 0.33
CA ALA A 146 10.51 -2.19 -0.96
C ALA A 146 11.39 -3.13 -1.78
N GLY A 147 11.46 -2.88 -3.09
CA GLY A 147 12.59 -3.33 -3.88
C GLY A 147 13.89 -2.60 -3.49
N GLU A 148 14.86 -2.63 -4.39
CA GLU A 148 16.13 -1.92 -4.23
C GLU A 148 15.88 -0.41 -4.06
N ILE A 149 16.37 0.14 -2.94
CA ILE A 149 16.33 1.58 -2.68
C ILE A 149 17.41 2.24 -3.54
N TYR A 150 17.00 3.20 -4.36
CA TYR A 150 17.90 3.85 -5.31
C TYR A 150 18.79 4.91 -4.64
N GLY A 151 20.04 4.93 -5.07
CA GLY A 151 21.05 5.91 -4.70
C GLY A 151 22.04 5.35 -3.68
N ASP A 152 23.33 5.50 -3.96
CA ASP A 152 24.41 4.75 -3.31
C ASP A 152 24.49 4.99 -1.79
N THR A 153 24.20 6.22 -1.36
CA THR A 153 24.28 6.67 0.04
C THR A 153 22.90 7.08 0.59
N SER A 154 21.84 6.79 -0.17
CA SER A 154 20.48 7.26 0.14
C SER A 154 20.00 6.79 1.52
N MET A 155 20.37 5.56 1.92
CA MET A 155 19.97 4.94 3.18
C MET A 155 20.82 5.36 4.39
N ASP A 156 21.97 6.01 4.20
CA ASP A 156 22.89 6.37 5.28
C ASP A 156 22.22 7.27 6.32
N ALA A 157 21.46 8.26 5.84
CA ALA A 157 20.71 9.17 6.71
C ALA A 157 19.62 8.44 7.50
N PHE A 158 19.04 7.38 6.94
CA PHE A 158 18.04 6.56 7.64
C PHE A 158 18.70 5.72 8.73
N GLN A 159 19.79 5.03 8.39
CA GLN A 159 20.51 4.14 9.30
C GLN A 159 21.24 4.90 10.43
N LYS A 160 21.55 6.18 10.21
CA LYS A 160 22.04 7.07 11.27
C LYS A 160 21.02 7.32 12.37
N GLU A 161 19.72 7.33 12.04
CA GLU A 161 18.63 7.57 12.99
C GLU A 161 18.09 6.28 13.61
N TYR A 162 18.16 5.16 12.88
CA TYR A 162 17.65 3.86 13.31
C TYR A 162 18.68 2.75 13.08
N SER A 163 19.04 2.04 14.15
CA SER A 163 20.05 0.98 14.08
C SER A 163 19.48 -0.39 13.67
N ASN A 164 18.17 -0.60 13.86
CA ASN A 164 17.50 -1.89 13.68
C ASN A 164 16.68 -1.89 12.38
N VAL A 165 17.36 -1.84 11.24
CA VAL A 165 16.74 -1.81 9.92
C VAL A 165 16.91 -3.16 9.23
N PHE A 166 15.79 -3.73 8.79
CA PHE A 166 15.70 -5.05 8.17
C PHE A 166 14.97 -4.95 6.83
N SER A 167 15.12 -5.98 6.02
CA SER A 167 14.46 -6.23 4.74
C SER A 167 14.39 -7.75 4.52
N HIS A 168 13.71 -8.20 3.47
CA HIS A 168 13.73 -9.62 3.11
C HIS A 168 15.16 -10.14 2.90
N THR A 169 16.06 -9.35 2.30
CA THR A 169 17.45 -9.78 2.06
C THR A 169 18.27 -9.95 3.34
N THR A 170 18.05 -9.10 4.34
CA THR A 170 18.76 -9.19 5.63
C THR A 170 18.22 -10.26 6.57
N LEU A 171 16.93 -10.62 6.43
CA LEU A 171 16.29 -11.61 7.30
C LEU A 171 16.31 -13.02 6.72
N MET A 172 16.36 -13.18 5.41
CA MET A 172 16.44 -14.49 4.74
C MET A 172 17.84 -15.08 4.85
N THR A 173 17.91 -16.41 4.98
CA THR A 173 19.16 -17.14 4.73
C THR A 173 19.49 -17.13 3.23
N GLN A 174 20.75 -17.38 2.86
CA GLN A 174 21.13 -17.42 1.45
C GLN A 174 20.33 -18.47 0.65
N GLU A 175 20.07 -19.64 1.24
CA GLU A 175 19.29 -20.71 0.62
C GLU A 175 17.81 -20.30 0.38
N GLU A 176 17.20 -19.64 1.37
CA GLU A 176 15.84 -19.09 1.24
C GLU A 176 15.80 -18.01 0.16
N LEU A 177 16.78 -17.11 0.15
CA LEU A 177 16.85 -16.04 -0.83
C LEU A 177 17.07 -16.58 -2.25
N ASP A 178 17.94 -17.58 -2.43
CA ASP A 178 18.23 -18.19 -3.73
C ASP A 178 17.00 -18.85 -4.37
N SER A 179 16.09 -19.37 -3.55
CA SER A 179 14.82 -19.95 -3.99
C SER A 179 13.82 -18.91 -4.52
N PHE A 180 14.01 -17.63 -4.19
CA PHE A 180 13.07 -16.54 -4.50
C PHE A 180 13.68 -15.41 -5.34
N LYS A 181 15.01 -15.27 -5.41
CA LYS A 181 15.72 -14.13 -6.05
C LYS A 181 15.36 -13.91 -7.52
N GLN A 182 15.01 -14.98 -8.23
CA GLN A 182 14.62 -14.91 -9.65
C GLN A 182 13.19 -14.38 -9.84
N TYR A 183 12.39 -14.31 -8.78
CA TYR A 183 10.97 -13.99 -8.82
C TYR A 183 10.64 -12.81 -7.89
N GLN A 184 10.92 -11.60 -8.36
CA GLN A 184 10.66 -10.36 -7.61
C GLN A 184 9.21 -10.23 -7.13
N ASN A 185 8.25 -10.73 -7.90
CA ASN A 185 6.83 -10.79 -7.52
C ASN A 185 6.58 -11.68 -6.30
N ARG A 186 7.34 -12.77 -6.11
CA ARG A 186 7.23 -13.63 -4.93
C ARG A 186 7.84 -12.96 -3.69
N LEU A 187 8.94 -12.23 -3.85
CA LEU A 187 9.52 -11.40 -2.77
C LEU A 187 8.55 -10.30 -2.33
N ALA A 188 7.91 -9.62 -3.27
CA ALA A 188 6.86 -8.64 -2.97
C ALA A 188 5.66 -9.27 -2.21
N ALA A 189 5.32 -10.52 -2.50
CA ALA A 189 4.28 -11.25 -1.77
C ALA A 189 4.71 -11.58 -0.32
N VAL A 190 5.98 -11.93 -0.10
CA VAL A 190 6.54 -12.09 1.26
C VAL A 190 6.51 -10.76 2.00
N ASP A 191 6.95 -9.67 1.36
CA ASP A 191 6.90 -8.32 1.91
C ASP A 191 5.47 -7.91 2.29
N HIS A 192 4.47 -8.34 1.52
CA HIS A 192 3.06 -8.07 1.83
C HIS A 192 2.65 -8.75 3.13
N ILE A 193 3.02 -10.01 3.33
CA ILE A 193 2.73 -10.75 4.56
C ILE A 193 3.39 -10.09 5.77
N VAL A 194 4.68 -9.75 5.66
CA VAL A 194 5.42 -9.08 6.74
C VAL A 194 4.83 -7.70 7.04
N ALA A 195 4.40 -6.97 6.01
CA ALA A 195 3.74 -5.67 6.18
C ALA A 195 2.37 -5.78 6.86
N LEU A 196 1.57 -6.78 6.48
CA LEU A 196 0.25 -7.03 7.04
C LEU A 196 0.32 -7.36 8.54
N GLU A 197 1.30 -8.15 8.97
CA GLU A 197 1.46 -8.58 10.38
C GLU A 197 2.27 -7.61 11.26
N SER A 198 2.71 -6.49 10.70
CA SER A 198 3.40 -5.44 11.46
C SER A 198 2.46 -4.75 12.46
N ASP A 199 3.03 -4.26 13.55
CA ASP A 199 2.28 -3.46 14.53
C ASP A 199 1.87 -2.11 13.94
N VAL A 200 2.75 -1.54 13.11
CA VAL A 200 2.52 -0.30 12.39
C VAL A 200 2.97 -0.46 10.94
N PHE A 201 2.06 -0.21 10.01
CA PHE A 201 2.41 -0.06 8.60
C PHE A 201 2.52 1.42 8.26
N VAL A 202 3.60 1.85 7.62
CA VAL A 202 3.81 3.22 7.14
C VAL A 202 4.15 3.16 5.67
N TYR A 203 3.50 3.96 4.82
CA TYR A 203 3.82 3.99 3.39
C TYR A 203 4.16 5.40 2.91
N THR A 204 5.36 5.56 2.34
CA THR A 204 5.90 6.88 1.97
C THR A 204 5.46 7.37 0.60
N TYR A 205 4.74 6.55 -0.16
CA TYR A 205 4.15 6.90 -1.44
C TYR A 205 2.95 6.01 -1.76
N ASP A 206 2.00 6.53 -2.54
CA ASP A 206 0.85 5.76 -2.98
C ASP A 206 1.26 4.80 -4.11
N GLY A 207 0.87 3.54 -3.98
CA GLY A 207 1.20 2.50 -4.95
C GLY A 207 0.35 1.25 -4.72
N ASN A 208 0.46 0.26 -5.60
CA ASN A 208 -0.37 -0.95 -5.50
C ASN A 208 -0.16 -1.69 -4.17
N MET A 209 1.10 -1.84 -3.75
CA MET A 209 1.44 -2.47 -2.46
C MET A 209 0.82 -1.72 -1.28
N ALA A 210 1.00 -0.39 -1.22
CA ALA A 210 0.42 0.45 -0.17
C ALA A 210 -1.11 0.36 -0.14
N LYS A 211 -1.78 0.33 -1.30
CA LYS A 211 -3.24 0.19 -1.42
C LYS A 211 -3.69 -1.18 -0.90
N VAL A 212 -3.05 -2.24 -1.34
CA VAL A 212 -3.42 -3.60 -0.94
C VAL A 212 -3.24 -3.81 0.57
N VAL A 213 -2.07 -3.45 1.12
CA VAL A 213 -1.79 -3.64 2.54
C VAL A 213 -2.72 -2.79 3.41
N GLN A 214 -2.94 -1.50 3.07
CA GLN A 214 -3.82 -0.66 3.87
C GLN A 214 -5.28 -1.16 3.85
N GLY A 215 -5.78 -1.64 2.70
CA GLY A 215 -7.15 -2.16 2.62
C GLY A 215 -7.31 -3.46 3.39
N HIS A 216 -6.32 -4.35 3.32
CA HIS A 216 -6.31 -5.59 4.10
C HIS A 216 -6.26 -5.30 5.61
N ARG A 217 -5.40 -4.38 6.04
CA ARG A 217 -5.34 -3.93 7.45
C ARG A 217 -6.63 -3.26 7.92
N LYS A 218 -7.34 -2.53 7.04
CA LYS A 218 -8.69 -2.00 7.32
C LYS A 218 -9.70 -3.13 7.49
N PHE A 219 -9.68 -4.12 6.61
CA PHE A 219 -10.55 -5.29 6.65
C PHE A 219 -10.38 -6.09 7.96
N GLU A 220 -9.15 -6.27 8.44
CA GLU A 220 -8.83 -6.98 9.68
C GLU A 220 -8.95 -6.08 10.93
N GLY A 221 -9.97 -5.22 10.98
CA GLY A 221 -10.28 -4.41 12.16
C GLY A 221 -9.45 -3.14 12.29
N PHE A 222 -9.15 -2.47 11.18
CA PHE A 222 -8.49 -1.15 11.17
C PHE A 222 -7.12 -1.13 11.88
N ARG A 223 -6.26 -2.10 11.56
CA ARG A 223 -4.89 -2.14 12.11
C ARG A 223 -4.12 -0.85 11.75
N LYS A 224 -3.33 -0.34 12.70
CA LYS A 224 -2.66 0.97 12.63
C LYS A 224 -1.86 1.14 11.34
N THR A 225 -2.22 2.13 10.53
CA THR A 225 -1.62 2.37 9.22
C THR A 225 -1.40 3.86 9.03
N ILE A 226 -0.15 4.30 8.91
CA ILE A 226 0.22 5.71 8.84
C ILE A 226 0.45 6.13 7.39
N SER A 227 -0.31 7.14 6.96
CA SER A 227 -0.17 7.77 5.65
C SER A 227 0.39 9.19 5.81
N PRO A 228 1.65 9.47 5.45
CA PRO A 228 2.20 10.81 5.51
C PRO A 228 1.46 11.79 4.57
N ASN A 229 1.10 12.97 5.07
CA ASN A 229 0.80 14.14 4.25
C ASN A 229 2.13 14.71 3.73
N ARG A 230 2.59 14.15 2.60
CA ARG A 230 3.91 14.45 2.02
C ARG A 230 4.12 15.93 1.76
N GLN A 231 3.11 16.63 1.24
CA GLN A 231 3.20 18.07 0.96
C GLN A 231 3.46 18.88 2.24
N GLN A 232 2.65 18.65 3.29
CA GLN A 232 2.85 19.35 4.56
C GLN A 232 4.17 18.97 5.22
N PHE A 233 4.56 17.70 5.14
CA PHE A 233 5.82 17.23 5.71
C PHE A 233 7.04 17.84 5.01
N VAL A 234 7.04 17.91 3.67
CA VAL A 234 8.09 18.58 2.88
C VAL A 234 8.25 20.04 3.31
N ASN A 235 7.13 20.77 3.43
CA ASN A 235 7.18 22.16 3.90
C ASN A 235 7.75 22.29 5.32
N LEU A 236 7.47 21.32 6.21
CA LEU A 236 8.00 21.32 7.56
C LEU A 236 9.50 21.00 7.61
N ILE A 237 9.94 19.96 6.89
CA ILE A 237 11.35 19.54 6.93
C ILE A 237 12.24 20.58 6.25
N ASP A 238 11.78 21.24 5.18
CA ASP A 238 12.53 22.33 4.54
C ASP A 238 12.69 23.53 5.49
N ARG A 239 11.69 23.81 6.33
CA ARG A 239 11.77 24.84 7.39
C ARG A 239 12.66 24.44 8.57
N LEU A 240 12.77 23.15 8.84
CA LEU A 240 13.73 22.65 9.84
C LEU A 240 15.15 22.81 9.29
N ASP A 241 15.37 22.39 8.04
CA ASP A 241 16.67 22.38 7.39
C ASP A 241 17.24 23.79 7.17
N ASN A 242 16.38 24.77 6.89
CA ASN A 242 16.80 26.17 6.77
C ASN A 242 16.90 26.91 8.12
N GLY A 243 16.65 26.23 9.25
CA GLY A 243 16.72 26.80 10.59
C GLY A 243 15.54 27.72 10.97
N ALA A 244 14.47 27.77 10.18
CA ALA A 244 13.29 28.60 10.49
C ALA A 244 12.43 28.05 11.64
N ILE A 245 12.54 26.75 11.97
CA ILE A 245 11.87 26.13 13.12
C ILE A 245 12.81 25.21 13.90
N THR A 246 12.52 25.04 15.19
CA THR A 246 13.23 24.09 16.06
C THR A 246 12.72 22.65 15.87
N TRP A 247 13.48 21.67 16.36
CA TRP A 247 13.07 20.27 16.39
C TRP A 247 11.73 20.07 17.13
N ASP A 248 11.54 20.70 18.29
CA ASP A 248 10.30 20.55 19.06
C ASP A 248 9.08 21.07 18.30
N THR A 249 9.26 22.18 17.59
CA THR A 249 8.23 22.75 16.71
C THR A 249 7.92 21.82 15.55
N PHE A 250 8.97 21.28 14.91
CA PHE A 250 8.86 20.32 13.81
C PHE A 250 8.13 19.04 14.24
N SER A 251 8.56 18.41 15.34
CA SER A 251 7.95 17.19 15.88
C SER A 251 6.49 17.41 16.27
N SER A 252 6.18 18.52 16.94
CA SER A 252 4.80 18.85 17.35
C SER A 252 3.88 19.05 16.15
N GLN A 253 4.32 19.80 15.13
CA GLN A 253 3.53 20.03 13.91
C GLN A 253 3.41 18.74 13.07
N ALA A 254 4.47 17.93 12.98
CA ALA A 254 4.41 16.64 12.30
C ALA A 254 3.39 15.70 12.96
N LYS A 255 3.36 15.61 14.30
CA LYS A 255 2.34 14.82 15.02
C LYS A 255 0.94 15.37 14.76
N SER A 256 0.74 16.68 14.90
CA SER A 256 -0.55 17.33 14.68
C SER A 256 -1.09 17.09 13.26
N ASN A 257 -0.24 17.22 12.23
CA ASN A 257 -0.64 17.06 10.83
C ASN A 257 -1.02 15.61 10.46
N HIS A 258 -0.71 14.64 11.32
CA HIS A 258 -0.88 13.21 11.04
C HIS A 258 -1.72 12.47 12.09
N MET A 259 -2.33 13.16 13.05
CA MET A 259 -3.10 12.52 14.12
C MET A 259 -4.31 11.73 13.62
N ASP A 260 -4.95 12.18 12.53
CA ASP A 260 -6.10 11.51 11.91
C ASP A 260 -5.72 10.63 10.71
N ARG A 261 -4.42 10.40 10.50
CA ARG A 261 -3.88 9.65 9.35
C ARG A 261 -3.33 8.30 9.77
N LEU A 262 -4.00 7.65 10.74
CA LEU A 262 -3.54 6.44 11.43
C LEU A 262 -4.31 5.15 11.04
N GLY A 263 -5.11 5.20 9.98
CA GLY A 263 -5.84 4.04 9.45
C GLY A 263 -7.24 3.86 10.03
N ALA A 264 -7.77 4.89 10.72
CA ALA A 264 -9.12 4.92 11.23
C ALA A 264 -10.17 4.73 10.11
N PRO A 265 -11.35 4.14 10.43
CA PRO A 265 -12.45 4.01 9.49
C PRO A 265 -12.86 5.35 8.89
N HIS A 266 -13.06 5.37 7.58
CA HIS A 266 -13.67 6.49 6.87
C HIS A 266 -14.32 5.99 5.59
N GLU A 267 -15.39 6.65 5.19
CA GLU A 267 -16.07 6.35 3.93
C GLU A 267 -15.12 6.50 2.74
N ARG A 268 -15.21 5.53 1.83
CA ARG A 268 -14.46 5.54 0.59
C ARG A 268 -14.77 6.82 -0.20
N LYS A 269 -13.73 7.55 -0.59
CA LYS A 269 -13.89 8.82 -1.30
C LYS A 269 -14.12 8.63 -2.80
N VAL A 270 -15.32 9.00 -3.26
CA VAL A 270 -15.66 9.09 -4.69
C VAL A 270 -14.98 10.32 -5.30
N ARG A 271 -14.51 10.18 -6.54
CA ARG A 271 -13.92 11.29 -7.32
C ARG A 271 -14.37 11.22 -8.78
N ASP A 272 -13.95 12.20 -9.57
CA ASP A 272 -14.37 12.40 -10.96
C ASP A 272 -14.10 11.21 -11.91
N SER A 273 -13.20 10.29 -11.56
CA SER A 273 -13.01 9.06 -12.33
C SER A 273 -12.48 7.89 -11.49
N PRO A 274 -12.68 6.63 -11.95
CA PRO A 274 -12.15 5.44 -11.29
C PRO A 274 -10.64 5.42 -11.07
N ARG A 275 -9.88 6.22 -11.83
CA ARG A 275 -8.42 6.32 -11.68
C ARG A 275 -7.99 7.17 -10.50
N VAL A 276 -8.81 8.14 -10.10
CA VAL A 276 -8.49 9.12 -9.05
C VAL A 276 -9.30 8.89 -7.78
N GLU A 277 -10.38 8.11 -7.84
CA GLU A 277 -11.13 7.70 -6.65
C GLU A 277 -10.33 6.74 -5.76
N GLU A 278 -10.71 6.68 -4.49
CA GLU A 278 -10.19 5.65 -3.61
C GLU A 278 -10.80 4.31 -4.00
N ASN A 279 -9.97 3.34 -4.40
CA ASN A 279 -10.49 2.07 -4.87
C ASN A 279 -10.82 1.11 -3.70
N PHE A 280 -11.65 0.11 -4.01
CA PHE A 280 -12.06 -0.93 -3.06
C PHE A 280 -10.88 -1.59 -2.33
N TYR A 281 -9.80 -1.88 -3.05
CA TYR A 281 -8.61 -2.53 -2.51
C TYR A 281 -7.85 -1.67 -1.49
N ALA A 282 -7.96 -0.34 -1.56
CA ALA A 282 -7.40 0.59 -0.59
C ALA A 282 -8.35 0.89 0.57
N ASN A 283 -9.66 0.85 0.33
CA ASN A 283 -10.66 1.10 1.37
C ASN A 283 -11.92 0.24 1.17
N PRO A 284 -12.00 -0.93 1.82
CA PRO A 284 -13.17 -1.79 1.73
C PRO A 284 -14.40 -1.25 2.50
N TYR A 285 -14.26 -0.21 3.32
CA TYR A 285 -15.36 0.41 4.06
C TYR A 285 -16.23 1.31 3.13
N PRO A 286 -17.57 1.30 3.24
CA PRO A 286 -18.38 0.48 4.16
C PRO A 286 -18.75 -0.91 3.61
N GLY A 287 -18.46 -1.20 2.32
CA GLY A 287 -18.98 -2.37 1.62
C GLY A 287 -18.67 -3.72 2.26
N CYS A 288 -17.59 -3.83 3.04
CA CYS A 288 -17.12 -5.09 3.62
C CYS A 288 -16.84 -5.09 5.12
N ILE A 289 -17.25 -4.04 5.81
CA ILE A 289 -16.95 -3.88 7.23
C ILE A 289 -18.25 -3.47 7.95
N CYS A 290 -18.86 -4.40 8.69
CA CYS A 290 -20.10 -4.15 9.44
C CYS A 290 -19.89 -3.18 10.61
N SER A 291 -20.92 -2.39 10.89
CA SER A 291 -21.16 -1.82 12.22
C SER A 291 -21.80 -2.87 13.13
N ASN A 292 -21.46 -2.86 14.43
CA ASN A 292 -22.03 -3.75 15.46
C ASN A 292 -23.53 -3.49 15.78
N SER A 293 -24.28 -2.89 14.86
CA SER A 293 -25.72 -2.61 15.01
C SER A 293 -26.54 -3.78 14.46
N PRO A 294 -27.33 -4.48 15.29
CA PRO A 294 -28.27 -5.47 14.78
C PRO A 294 -29.39 -4.74 14.04
N GLN A 295 -29.72 -5.25 12.84
CA GLN A 295 -30.93 -4.94 12.05
C GLN A 295 -30.93 -3.58 11.32
N LEU A 296 -30.51 -3.62 10.05
CA LEU A 296 -31.22 -2.95 8.95
C LEU A 296 -30.83 -3.62 7.63
N LEU A 297 -31.75 -4.41 7.08
CA LEU A 297 -31.72 -4.87 5.69
C LEU A 297 -31.87 -3.62 4.80
N HIS A 298 -30.76 -3.02 4.39
CA HIS A 298 -30.75 -2.23 3.18
C HIS A 298 -30.16 -3.09 2.06
N LEU A 299 -31.06 -3.68 1.27
CA LEU A 299 -30.76 -4.10 -0.10
C LEU A 299 -30.18 -2.88 -0.82
N LEU A 300 -28.88 -2.87 -1.09
CA LEU A 300 -28.33 -1.98 -2.11
C LEU A 300 -28.72 -2.54 -3.47
N ALA A 301 -29.91 -2.17 -3.91
CA ALA A 301 -30.26 -2.19 -5.32
C ALA A 301 -29.30 -1.23 -6.04
N TRP A 302 -28.52 -1.75 -7.00
CA TRP A 302 -27.91 -0.91 -8.02
C TRP A 302 -28.78 -0.97 -9.27
N HIS A 303 -29.42 0.16 -9.58
CA HIS A 303 -30.11 0.37 -10.84
C HIS A 303 -29.09 0.69 -11.94
N LEU A 304 -29.36 0.12 -13.11
CA LEU A 304 -28.67 0.20 -14.40
C LEU A 304 -27.93 1.51 -14.70
N GLY A 305 -26.62 1.38 -14.95
CA GLY A 305 -25.78 2.37 -15.61
C GLY A 305 -24.42 1.76 -16.02
N ARG A 306 -24.40 1.06 -17.17
CA ARG A 306 -23.20 0.42 -17.79
C ARG A 306 -22.05 1.43 -18.04
N PRO A 307 -20.80 1.00 -18.40
CA PRO A 307 -19.96 -0.09 -17.87
C PRO A 307 -18.45 0.28 -17.78
N GLY A 308 -17.63 -0.52 -17.08
CA GLY A 308 -16.19 -0.65 -17.36
C GLY A 308 -15.21 -0.51 -16.20
N CYS A 309 -14.73 -1.63 -15.64
CA CYS A 309 -13.34 -1.85 -15.23
C CYS A 309 -13.14 -3.32 -14.77
N HIS A 310 -12.18 -4.02 -15.39
CA HIS A 310 -11.57 -5.26 -14.90
C HIS A 310 -10.92 -5.03 -13.54
N LEU A 311 -11.32 -5.78 -12.53
CA LEU A 311 -10.45 -6.28 -11.47
C LEU A 311 -11.05 -7.59 -11.00
N CYS A 312 -10.21 -8.62 -10.89
CA CYS A 312 -10.51 -9.94 -10.33
C CYS A 312 -11.90 -10.07 -9.67
N CYS A 313 -12.91 -10.45 -10.46
CA CYS A 313 -14.24 -10.80 -9.97
C CYS A 313 -14.15 -12.13 -9.23
N TYR A 314 -13.89 -12.04 -7.95
CA TYR A 314 -14.39 -12.98 -6.96
C TYR A 314 -15.86 -12.61 -6.71
N LEU A 315 -16.75 -13.59 -6.50
CA LEU A 315 -18.17 -13.33 -6.23
C LEU A 315 -18.33 -12.68 -4.84
N TRP A 316 -18.47 -11.35 -4.75
CA TRP A 316 -18.73 -10.64 -3.49
C TRP A 316 -20.24 -10.56 -3.24
N LEU A 317 -20.76 -11.43 -2.38
CA LEU A 317 -22.11 -11.31 -1.85
C LEU A 317 -22.09 -10.38 -0.63
N CYS A 318 -22.42 -9.10 -0.73
CA CYS A 318 -22.67 -8.32 0.50
C CYS A 318 -24.01 -8.79 1.12
N CYS A 319 -23.98 -9.90 1.86
CA CYS A 319 -25.12 -10.38 2.63
C CYS A 319 -25.32 -9.46 3.85
N PRO A 320 -26.56 -9.16 4.26
CA PRO A 320 -26.83 -8.35 5.44
C PRO A 320 -26.13 -8.94 6.67
N CYS A 321 -25.58 -8.06 7.51
CA CYS A 321 -24.70 -8.40 8.63
C CYS A 321 -25.12 -9.67 9.39
N PRO A 322 -24.17 -10.55 9.75
CA PRO A 322 -22.74 -10.30 9.89
C PRO A 322 -21.99 -10.42 8.56
N CYS A 323 -21.47 -9.31 8.03
CA CYS A 323 -20.89 -9.22 6.69
C CYS A 323 -19.55 -9.94 6.69
N HIS A 324 -19.60 -11.18 6.25
CA HIS A 324 -18.51 -11.77 5.53
C HIS A 324 -18.38 -11.05 4.19
N CYS A 325 -17.16 -10.93 3.70
CA CYS A 325 -16.93 -10.60 2.31
C CYS A 325 -16.33 -11.81 1.62
N TRP A 326 -16.85 -12.10 0.43
CA TRP A 326 -16.95 -13.48 -0.07
C TRP A 326 -16.06 -13.67 -1.27
N TRP A 327 -15.46 -14.85 -1.31
CA TRP A 327 -14.72 -15.36 -2.43
C TRP A 327 -15.28 -16.75 -2.70
N TRP A 328 -16.08 -16.89 -3.77
CA TRP A 328 -16.44 -18.20 -4.28
C TRP A 328 -15.28 -18.69 -5.15
N TRP A 329 -14.68 -19.80 -4.73
CA TRP A 329 -14.04 -20.74 -5.64
C TRP A 329 -15.13 -21.74 -6.03
N CYS A 330 -15.52 -21.78 -7.31
CA CYS A 330 -16.08 -23.00 -7.86
C CYS A 330 -14.90 -23.96 -8.02
N ASN A 331 -15.01 -25.14 -7.40
CA ASN A 331 -14.06 -26.24 -7.56
C ASN A 331 -14.28 -26.95 -8.88
#